data_AF-A0A969SBZ7-F1
#
_entry.id   AF-A0A969SBZ7-F1
#
_cell.length_a   1.000
_cell.length_b   1.000
_cell.length_c   1.000
_cell.angle_alpha   90.00
_cell.angle_beta   90.00
_cell.angle_gamma   90.00
#
_symmetry.space_group_name_H-M   'P 1'
#
loop_
_entity.id
_entity.type
_entity.pdbx_description
1 polymer ?
#
loop_
_entity_poly.entity_id
_entity_poly.type
_entity_poly.pdbx_seq_one_letter_code
_entity_poly.pdbx_strand_id
1 'polypeptide(L)' 'MCAKTRADMTAESRAALIAAGRKAFAEKGFAAAAMDDLTAAAGLTRGALYHNFGEKRGLLAAVVA' A
#
# COMPACT_ATOMS: atom_id res chain seq x y z
N MET A 1 0.42 23.09 -16.15
CA MET A 1 -0.05 22.42 -14.92
C MET A 1 1.16 21.84 -14.20
N CYS A 2 1.27 22.08 -12.90
CA CYS A 2 2.45 21.81 -12.07
C CYS A 2 2.82 20.32 -12.12
N ALA A 3 4.08 20.01 -12.43
CA ALA A 3 4.55 18.64 -12.51
C ALA A 3 4.55 18.04 -11.08
N LYS A 4 3.63 17.11 -10.84
CA LYS A 4 3.58 16.33 -9.61
C LYS A 4 4.95 15.69 -9.40
N THR A 5 5.68 16.15 -8.38
CA THR A 5 7.05 15.70 -8.15
C THR A 5 7.03 14.22 -7.77
N ARG A 6 8.11 13.49 -8.05
CA ARG A 6 8.21 12.06 -7.75
C ARG A 6 7.88 11.73 -6.28
N ALA A 7 8.17 12.65 -5.36
CA ALA A 7 7.81 12.56 -3.95
C ALA A 7 6.29 12.57 -3.71
N ASP A 8 5.54 13.40 -4.45
CA ASP A 8 4.09 13.56 -4.31
C ASP A 8 3.34 12.31 -4.81
N MET A 9 3.77 11.78 -5.96
CA MET A 9 3.27 10.50 -6.49
C MET A 9 3.54 9.33 -5.53
N THR A 10 4.68 9.37 -4.82
CA THR A 10 5.03 8.35 -3.82
C THR A 10 4.13 8.46 -2.59
N ALA A 11 3.84 9.68 -2.13
CA ALA A 11 2.94 9.92 -1.01
C ALA A 11 1.50 9.46 -1.30
N GLU A 12 0.96 9.77 -2.48
CA GLU A 12 -0.36 9.29 -2.91
C GLU A 12 -0.41 7.76 -3.02
N SER A 13 0.61 7.16 -3.63
CA SER A 13 0.71 5.70 -3.76
C SER A 13 0.77 5.02 -2.38
N ARG A 14 1.51 5.63 -1.45
CA ARG A 14 1.61 5.16 -0.06
C ARG A 14 0.27 5.22 0.66
N ALA A 15 -0.45 6.33 0.52
CA ALA A 15 -1.78 6.50 1.12
C ALA A 15 -2.80 5.50 0.55
N ALA A 16 -2.79 5.28 -0.77
CA ALA A 16 -3.65 4.29 -1.42
C ALA A 16 -3.41 2.87 -0.90
N LEU A 17 -2.13 2.48 -0.74
CA LEU A 17 -1.76 1.18 -0.18
C LEU A 17 -2.20 1.02 1.28
N ILE A 18 -2.07 2.06 2.10
CA ILE A 18 -2.52 2.03 3.49
C ILE A 18 -4.05 1.85 3.55
N ALA A 19 -4.80 2.58 2.72
CA ALA A 19 -6.25 2.43 2.66
C ALA A 19 -6.68 1.02 2.22
N ALA A 20 -6.06 0.48 1.17
CA ALA A 20 -6.30 -0.89 0.70
C ALA A 20 -5.92 -1.93 1.76
N GLY A 21 -4.75 -1.76 2.40
CA GLY A 21 -4.27 -2.58 3.51
C GLY A 21 -5.25 -2.60 4.67
N ARG A 22 -5.72 -1.44 5.12
CA ARG A 22 -6.67 -1.32 6.23
C ARG A 22 -7.95 -2.10 5.97
N LYS A 23 -8.50 -1.99 4.76
CA LYS A 23 -9.71 -2.72 4.37
C LYS A 23 -9.45 -4.24 4.32
N ALA A 24 -8.41 -4.67 3.61
CA ALA A 24 -8.11 -6.09 3.47
C ALA A 24 -7.74 -6.77 4.80
N PHE A 25 -6.97 -6.10 5.66
CA PHE A 25 -6.61 -6.61 6.97
C PHE A 25 -7.82 -6.69 7.91
N ALA A 26 -8.77 -5.75 7.80
CA ALA A 26 -10.01 -5.78 8.58
C ALA A 26 -10.97 -6.89 8.11
N GLU A 27 -11.12 -7.09 6.80
CA GLU A 27 -12.08 -8.06 6.24
C GLU A 27 -11.55 -9.51 6.28
N LYS A 28 -10.28 -9.71 5.91
CA LYS A 28 -9.69 -11.04 5.67
C LYS A 28 -8.69 -11.44 6.75
N GLY A 29 -8.25 -10.49 7.58
CA GLY A 29 -7.14 -10.66 8.51
C GLY A 29 -5.77 -10.55 7.83
N PHE A 30 -4.72 -10.33 8.65
CA PHE A 30 -3.36 -10.18 8.14
C PHE A 30 -2.87 -11.41 7.38
N ALA A 31 -3.10 -12.62 7.87
CA ALA A 31 -2.61 -13.84 7.22
C ALA A 31 -3.16 -14.01 5.79
N ALA A 32 -4.46 -13.79 5.60
CA ALA A 32 -5.13 -14.00 4.31
C ALA A 32 -4.97 -12.84 3.31
N ALA A 33 -4.58 -11.64 3.77
CA ALA A 33 -4.35 -10.50 2.87
C ALA A 33 -3.11 -10.72 1.99
N ALA A 34 -3.28 -10.99 0.70
CA ALA A 34 -2.16 -11.17 -0.21
C ALA A 34 -1.60 -9.81 -0.67
N MET A 35 -0.27 -9.69 -0.79
CA MET A 35 0.36 -8.46 -1.31
C MET A 35 -0.16 -8.08 -2.71
N ASP A 36 -0.49 -9.09 -3.51
CA ASP A 36 -1.03 -8.90 -4.87
C ASP A 36 -2.42 -8.25 -4.84
N ASP A 37 -3.31 -8.73 -3.97
CA ASP A 37 -4.66 -8.19 -3.74
C ASP A 37 -4.60 -6.74 -3.24
N LEU A 38 -3.63 -6.44 -2.37
CA LEU A 38 -3.38 -5.09 -1.86
C LEU A 38 -2.92 -4.13 -2.96
N THR A 39 -2.01 -4.58 -3.82
CA THR A 39 -1.50 -3.78 -4.94
C THR A 39 -2.56 -3.59 -6.01
N ALA A 40 -3.35 -4.62 -6.30
CA ALA A 40 -4.48 -4.55 -7.22
C ALA A 40 -5.55 -3.57 -6.73
N ALA A 41 -5.90 -3.62 -5.43
CA ALA A 41 -6.86 -2.69 -4.82
C ALA A 41 -6.35 -1.25 -4.78
N ALA A 42 -5.03 -1.04 -4.66
CA ALA A 42 -4.42 0.29 -4.68
C ALA A 42 -4.06 0.79 -6.09
N GLY A 43 -4.27 -0.01 -7.14
CA GLY A 43 -3.89 0.35 -8.52
C GLY A 43 -2.38 0.44 -8.75
N LEU A 44 -1.60 -0.27 -7.95
CA LEU A 44 -0.14 -0.23 -7.95
C LEU A 44 0.47 -1.59 -8.29
N THR A 45 1.77 -1.59 -8.51
CA THR A 45 2.53 -2.81 -8.73
C THR A 45 3.14 -3.33 -7.43
N ARG A 46 3.44 -4.62 -7.40
CA ARG A 46 4.16 -5.24 -6.29
C ARG A 46 5.50 -4.57 -6.01
N GLY A 47 6.23 -4.15 -7.04
CA GLY A 47 7.48 -3.41 -6.90
C GLY A 47 7.31 -2.06 -6.20
N ALA A 48 6.22 -1.35 -6.48
CA ALA A 48 5.91 -0.09 -5.79
C ALA A 48 5.62 -0.32 -4.30
N LEU A 49 4.90 -1.38 -3.95
CA LEU A 49 4.68 -1.75 -2.55
C LEU A 49 6.00 -2.08 -1.86
N TYR A 50 6.83 -2.96 -2.46
CA TYR A 50 8.14 -3.31 -1.91
C TYR A 50 9.04 -2.09 -1.71
N HIS A 51 9.00 -1.11 -2.62
CA HIS A 51 9.78 0.12 -2.48
C HIS A 51 9.26 1.03 -1.35
N ASN A 52 7.95 1.11 -1.15
CA ASN A 52 7.33 1.99 -0.14
C ASN A 52 7.35 1.39 1.28
N PHE A 53 7.22 0.07 1.40
CA PHE A 53 6.99 -0.60 2.68
C PHE A 53 7.91 -1.79 2.94
N GLY A 54 8.69 -2.23 1.94
CA GLY A 54 9.46 -3.47 2.03
C GLY A 54 8.52 -4.67 2.02
N GLU A 55 8.16 -5.17 3.19
CA GLU A 55 7.40 -6.40 3.35
C GLU A 55 5.97 -6.18 3.84
N LYS A 56 5.19 -7.26 3.89
CA LYS A 56 3.78 -7.24 4.27
C LYS A 56 3.60 -6.68 5.68
N ARG A 57 4.55 -6.96 6.57
CA ARG A 57 4.62 -6.39 7.93
C ARG A 57 4.86 -4.88 7.91
N GLY A 58 5.66 -4.37 6.98
CA GLY A 58 5.88 -2.92 6.84
C GLY A 58 4.60 -2.18 6.43
N LEU A 59 3.80 -2.79 5.55
CA LEU A 59 2.47 -2.25 5.22
C LEU A 59 1.53 -2.32 6.43
N LEU A 60 1.52 -3.43 7.18
CA LEU A 60 0.73 -3.53 8.41
C LEU A 60 1.13 -2.46 9.43
N ALA A 61 2.44 -2.26 9.66
CA ALA A 61 2.96 -1.24 10.56
C ALA A 61 2.47 0.16 10.16
N ALA A 62 2.44 0.47 8.86
CA ALA A 62 1.94 1.74 8.37
C ALA A 62 0.40 1.87 8.43
N VAL A 63 -0.34 0.76 8.48
CA VAL A 63 -1.80 0.76 8.65
C VAL A 63 -2.21 0.96 10.11
N VAL A 64 -1.39 0.50 11.07
CA VAL A 64 -1.67 0.59 12.51
C VAL A 64 -1.00 1.79 13.19
N ALA A 65 -0.09 2.48 12.50
CA ALA A 65 0.52 3.73 12.95
C ALA A 65 -0.48 4.90 12.86
#